data_AF-A0A158RQK3-F1
#
_entry.id   AF-A0A158RQK3-F1
#
_cell.length_a   1.000
_cell.length_b   1.000
_cell.length_c   1.000
_cell.angle_alpha   90.00
_cell.angle_beta   90.00
_cell.angle_gamma   90.00
#
_symmetry.space_group_name_H-M   'P 1'
#
loop_
_entity.id
_entity.type
_entity.pdbx_description
1 polymer ?
#
loop_
_entity_poly.entity_id
_entity_poly.type
_entity_poly.pdbx_seq_one_letter_code
_entity_poly.pdbx_strand_id
1 'polypeptide(L)' 'MQLFHKTVNRRGTHSIKWDTYKNEELIHAWIADMDFEVPQPIQTALKKRIEHPIFGYTLPPENIGDIICNWTKKQYN' A
#
# COMPACT_ATOMS: atom_id res chain seq x y z
N MET A 1 15.54 -10.32 -9.91
CA MET A 1 14.16 -10.75 -10.25
C MET A 1 13.43 -11.46 -9.08
N GLN A 2 13.78 -11.22 -7.80
CA GLN A 2 13.17 -11.92 -6.65
C GLN A 2 12.25 -11.04 -5.78
N LEU A 3 11.92 -9.82 -6.21
CA LEU A 3 11.24 -8.81 -5.37
C LEU A 3 9.89 -9.29 -4.80
N PHE A 4 9.18 -10.17 -5.53
CA PHE A 4 7.84 -10.64 -5.18
C PHE A 4 7.81 -12.08 -4.61
N HIS A 5 8.97 -12.68 -4.33
CA HIS A 5 9.02 -14.06 -3.78
C HIS A 5 8.98 -14.09 -2.25
N LYS A 6 9.17 -12.93 -1.60
CA LYS A 6 9.10 -12.83 -0.15
C LYS A 6 7.65 -13.00 0.30
N THR A 7 7.39 -14.04 1.08
CA THR A 7 6.11 -14.22 1.77
C THR A 7 6.05 -13.33 3.00
N VAL A 8 4.93 -12.63 3.18
CA VAL A 8 4.64 -11.80 4.35
C VAL A 8 3.41 -12.35 5.05
N ASN A 9 3.53 -12.64 6.35
CA ASN A 9 2.38 -13.06 7.15
C ASN A 9 1.47 -11.83 7.39
N ARG A 10 0.21 -11.94 6.96
CA ARG A 10 -0.83 -10.90 7.09
C ARG A 10 -1.94 -11.25 8.10
N ARG A 11 -1.81 -12.36 8.83
CA ARG A 11 -2.74 -12.73 9.90
C ARG A 11 -2.51 -11.85 11.11
N GLY A 12 -3.59 -11.45 11.78
CA GLY A 12 -3.53 -10.58 12.96
C GLY A 12 -3.13 -9.14 12.64
N THR A 13 -3.14 -8.74 11.35
CA THR A 13 -2.87 -7.36 10.94
C THR A 13 -4.15 -6.58 10.65
N HIS A 14 -5.32 -7.10 11.07
CA HIS A 14 -6.64 -6.60 10.69
C HIS A 14 -6.87 -6.61 9.17
N SER A 15 -6.37 -7.65 8.49
CA SER A 15 -6.55 -7.84 7.05
C SER A 15 -7.94 -8.41 6.77
N ILE A 16 -8.76 -7.71 5.97
CA ILE A 16 -10.04 -8.28 5.49
C ILE A 16 -9.79 -9.61 4.74
N LYS A 17 -8.75 -9.67 3.91
CA LYS A 17 -8.40 -10.88 3.16
C LYS A 17 -8.15 -12.08 4.06
N TRP A 18 -7.36 -11.92 5.12
CA TRP A 18 -6.83 -13.04 5.93
C TRP A 18 -7.52 -13.25 7.29
N ASP A 19 -8.11 -12.21 7.88
CA ASP A 19 -8.68 -12.25 9.24
C ASP A 19 -10.22 -12.40 9.26
N THR A 20 -10.91 -12.21 8.13
CA THR A 20 -12.36 -12.45 8.01
C THR A 20 -12.71 -13.93 8.20
N TYR A 21 -11.98 -14.82 7.52
CA TYR A 21 -12.14 -16.27 7.66
C TYR A 21 -10.90 -16.86 8.31
N LYS A 22 -11.00 -17.18 9.60
CA LYS A 22 -9.89 -17.66 10.43
C LYS A 22 -9.49 -19.13 10.19
N ASN A 23 -10.20 -19.85 9.32
CA ASN A 23 -9.81 -21.20 8.94
C ASN A 23 -8.46 -21.14 8.17
N GLU A 24 -7.46 -21.85 8.69
CA GLU A 24 -6.11 -21.89 8.12
C GLU A 24 -5.99 -22.76 6.87
N GLU A 25 -6.96 -23.64 6.63
CA GLU A 25 -7.02 -24.50 5.44
C GLU A 25 -7.54 -23.76 4.20
N LEU A 26 -8.08 -22.55 4.36
CA LEU A 26 -8.57 -21.74 3.25
C LEU A 26 -7.42 -21.04 2.53
N ILE A 27 -7.45 -21.10 1.21
CA ILE A 27 -6.64 -20.23 0.34
C ILE A 27 -7.41 -18.93 0.12
N HIS A 28 -6.94 -17.84 0.72
CA HIS A 28 -7.57 -16.53 0.58
C HIS A 28 -7.15 -15.87 -0.75
N ALA A 29 -7.97 -15.99 -1.79
CA ALA A 29 -7.72 -15.44 -3.12
C ALA A 29 -8.91 -14.64 -3.69
N TRP A 30 -9.73 -14.05 -2.82
CA TRP A 30 -11.06 -13.53 -3.17
C TRP A 30 -11.15 -12.01 -3.28
N ILE A 31 -10.47 -11.26 -2.41
CA ILE A 31 -10.52 -9.79 -2.40
C ILE A 31 -9.31 -9.18 -3.12
N ALA A 32 -9.54 -8.10 -3.85
CA ALA A 32 -8.54 -7.43 -4.70
C ALA A 32 -7.58 -6.52 -3.89
N ASP A 33 -6.80 -7.13 -2.99
CA ASP A 33 -5.56 -6.56 -2.46
C ASP A 33 -4.38 -7.53 -2.69
N MET A 34 -3.16 -7.12 -2.37
CA MET A 34 -1.94 -7.89 -2.65
C MET A 34 -1.29 -8.41 -1.37
N ASP A 35 -0.59 -9.55 -1.48
CA ASP A 35 0.28 -10.09 -0.43
C ASP A 35 1.75 -9.68 -0.63
N PHE A 36 1.96 -8.52 -1.26
CA PHE A 36 3.27 -7.93 -1.50
C PHE A 36 3.50 -6.71 -0.63
N GLU A 37 4.76 -6.46 -0.29
CA GLU A 37 5.17 -5.22 0.37
C GLU A 37 4.93 -4.03 -0.56
N VAL A 38 4.46 -2.91 0.01
CA VAL A 38 4.32 -1.67 -0.74
C VAL A 38 5.71 -1.18 -1.20
N PRO A 39 5.87 -0.59 -2.40
CA PRO A 39 7.16 -0.13 -2.89
C PRO A 39 7.94 0.74 -1.90
N GLN A 40 9.27 0.57 -1.87
CA GLN A 40 10.17 1.30 -0.96
C GLN A 40 9.96 2.83 -0.97
N PRO A 41 9.72 3.50 -2.12
CA PRO A 41 9.44 4.95 -2.12
C PRO A 41 8.22 5.35 -1.28
N ILE A 42 7.18 4.51 -1.27
CA ILE A 42 5.95 4.77 -0.49
C ILE A 42 6.23 4.56 1.00
N GLN A 43 6.94 3.48 1.37
CA GLN A 43 7.35 3.24 2.76
C GLN A 43 8.19 4.40 3.32
N THR A 44 9.15 4.89 2.53
CA THR A 44 10.01 6.01 2.92
C THR A 44 9.21 7.30 3.10
N ALA A 45 8.27 7.61 2.21
CA ALA A 45 7.41 8.79 2.33
C ALA A 45 6.54 8.73 3.61
N LEU A 46 5.97 7.57 3.93
CA LEU A 46 5.17 7.38 5.15
C LEU A 46 6.02 7.51 6.42
N LYS A 47 7.21 6.88 6.46
CA LYS A 47 8.14 7.01 7.59
C LYS A 47 8.55 8.48 7.80
N LYS A 48 8.92 9.19 6.74
CA LYS A 48 9.23 10.62 6.82
C LYS A 48 8.05 11.43 7.37
N ARG A 49 6.81 11.10 6.98
CA ARG A 49 5.63 11.80 7.51
C ARG A 49 5.41 11.53 9.00
N ILE A 50 5.67 10.31 9.46
CA ILE A 50 5.47 9.94 10.88
C ILE A 50 6.52 10.55 11.81
N GLU A 51 7.69 10.93 11.29
CA GLU A 51 8.72 11.66 12.03
C GLU A 51 8.24 13.04 12.50
N HIS A 52 7.29 13.67 11.78
CA HIS A 52 6.67 14.91 12.22
C HIS A 52 5.59 14.60 13.29
N PRO A 53 5.70 15.12 14.52
CA PRO A 53 4.89 14.67 15.65
C PRO A 53 3.42 15.14 15.64
N ILE A 54 3.03 16.02 14.70
CA ILE A 54 1.68 16.58 14.63
C ILE A 54 0.93 16.00 13.43
N PHE A 55 -0.28 15.48 13.66
CA PHE A 55 -1.14 14.86 12.64
C PHE A 55 -2.47 15.61 12.46
N GLY A 56 -2.42 16.94 12.45
CA GLY A 56 -3.58 17.81 12.25
C GLY A 56 -4.04 17.90 10.78
N TYR A 57 -4.91 18.87 10.51
CA TYR A 57 -5.44 19.13 9.16
C TYR A 57 -4.31 19.33 8.14
N THR A 58 -4.39 18.58 7.04
CA THR A 58 -3.36 18.54 5.99
C THR A 58 -3.92 19.11 4.69
N LEU A 59 -3.22 20.10 4.13
CA LEU A 59 -3.48 20.56 2.77
C LEU A 59 -2.77 19.63 1.77
N PRO A 60 -3.41 19.27 0.65
CA PRO A 60 -2.73 18.53 -0.40
C PRO A 60 -1.64 19.39 -1.06
N PRO A 61 -0.56 18.78 -1.61
CA PRO A 61 0.41 19.51 -2.42
C PRO A 61 -0.26 20.20 -3.60
N GLU A 62 0.11 21.45 -3.88
CA GLU A 62 -0.49 22.25 -4.97
C GLU A 62 -0.37 21.55 -6.34
N ASN A 63 0.70 20.80 -6.55
CA ASN A 63 1.01 20.11 -7.80
C ASN A 63 0.45 18.67 -7.89
N ILE A 64 -0.40 18.22 -6.96
CA ILE A 64 -0.90 16.83 -6.99
C ILE A 64 -1.66 16.50 -8.28
N GLY A 65 -2.41 17.47 -8.83
CA GLY A 65 -3.13 17.33 -10.09
C GLY A 65 -2.17 17.08 -11.26
N ASP A 66 -1.08 17.86 -11.35
CA ASP A 66 -0.08 17.69 -12.40
C ASP A 66 0.63 16.34 -12.30
N ILE A 67 0.94 15.88 -11.08
CA ILE A 67 1.56 14.57 -10.85
C ILE A 67 0.68 13.45 -11.40
N ILE A 68 -0.61 13.46 -11.09
CA ILE A 68 -1.56 12.45 -11.56
C ILE A 68 -1.71 12.51 -13.08
N CYS A 69 -1.90 13.70 -13.65
CA CYS A 69 -2.01 13.89 -15.09
C CYS A 69 -0.77 13.39 -15.83
N ASN A 70 0.43 13.70 -15.33
CA ASN A 70 1.69 13.28 -15.95
C ASN A 70 1.90 11.77 -15.85
N TRP A 71 1.57 11.15 -14.71
CA TRP A 71 1.62 9.70 -14.57
C TRP A 71 0.69 9.01 -15.57
N THR A 72 -0.58 9.44 -15.62
CA THR A 72 -1.58 8.89 -16.54
C THR A 72 -1.15 9.05 -18.00
N LYS A 73 -0.67 10.23 -18.41
CA LYS A 73 -0.14 10.46 -19.77
C LYS A 73 1.00 9.50 -20.09
N LYS A 74 1.95 9.30 -19.17
CA LYS A 74 3.09 8.41 -19.38
C LYS A 74 2.68 6.94 -19.53
N GLN A 75 1.63 6.49 -18.85
CA GLN A 75 1.22 5.08 -18.85
C GLN A 75 0.26 4.73 -19.99
N TYR A 76 -0.53 5.69 -20.47
CA TYR A 76 -1.67 5.41 -21.35
C TYR A 76 -1.68 6.19 -22.67
N ASN A 77 -0.70 7.08 -22.92
CA ASN A 77 -0.52 7.79 -24.19
C ASN A 77 0.87 7.52 -24.78
#